data_AF-A0A9D5GLS0-F1
#
_entry.id   AF-A0A9D5GLS0-F1
#
_cell.length_a   1.000
_cell.length_b   1.000
_cell.length_c   1.000
_cell.angle_alpha   90.00
_cell.angle_beta   90.00
_cell.angle_gamma   90.00
#
_symmetry.space_group_name_H-M   'P 1'
#
loop_
_entity.id
_entity.type
_entity.pdbx_description
1 polymer ?
#
loop_
_entity_poly.entity_id
_entity_poly.type
_entity_poly.pdbx_seq_one_letter_code
_entity_poly.pdbx_strand_id
1 'polypeptide(L)'
;MGVVKKNISLEELAHKEKLGIRSLNICRYNGLNDLFTILNYFRENNDFLGLRNCGLKSNRELTELCEKYEESSSRPVKEKTKNLIEKQIDSLTLKQQKILNNLIESKANNLSVRSLNAIKKISDWSLTTQGLREILINPKYNLGKINNVGRKSINELWKFFYEIREQIEIIQPIENEDELTIKLFNTYLRRVFCLNSNDISQIWNHYNAKNGIPVFKTIDTLIISGYLFRAKEREVFKKSFNFWSDKLPKTLEDTSSIIGLTKERVRQLKKKLLNEIDFEFSFLKGIEFDALNLYKLDVDSEIIKIDENLIKEIQQKESVQFNNIFITKILSILLNKSHTLVGHLESCAFNSSKPPGIAYRWKSIYLVSKEIDNRFDFEALVIDLDKRLSNRIKEDYSFHFETYLVSFMKEGVEKDASKVAQVADYIISNEFGITIDLHGNISFKRNTIKQAFKYSYEALKALNEPSKVDVIYAKIKELYPDYTVNENSIRASMQKKNGFISFGRTSVYGLKIWEEEKNIRGGTIRNITEEYLVSKDEPQHIDNIATYVNKYRNTTAENIYSNLRMEASSRFSFFSGMYIGLKAKKYDNTKFKEIIEKNA
;
A
#
# COMPACT_ATOMS: atom_id res chain seq x y z
N MET A 1 -22.54 48.41 16.72
CA MET A 1 -23.52 48.84 15.69
C MET A 1 -24.16 50.15 16.15
N GLY A 2 -24.38 51.21 15.36
CA GLY A 2 -24.51 51.34 13.91
C GLY A 2 -23.21 51.43 13.12
N VAL A 3 -22.95 50.35 12.39
CA VAL A 3 -22.02 50.28 11.27
C VAL A 3 -22.80 50.78 10.05
N VAL A 4 -22.20 51.54 9.14
CA VAL A 4 -22.77 51.74 7.80
C VAL A 4 -22.97 50.33 7.21
N LYS A 5 -24.21 49.84 7.21
CA LYS A 5 -24.57 48.41 7.10
C LYS A 5 -24.18 47.74 5.77
N LYS A 6 -23.60 48.48 4.81
CA LYS A 6 -23.12 48.01 3.52
C LYS A 6 -22.32 49.14 2.89
N ASN A 7 -21.13 48.87 2.35
CA ASN A 7 -20.50 49.83 1.43
C ASN A 7 -21.35 49.86 0.15
N ILE A 8 -21.92 51.02 -0.18
CA ILE A 8 -22.86 51.19 -1.28
C ILE A 8 -22.07 51.65 -2.49
N SER A 9 -22.28 51.06 -3.67
CA SER A 9 -21.59 51.50 -4.89
C SER A 9 -22.01 52.92 -5.27
N LEU A 10 -21.17 53.62 -6.04
CA LEU A 10 -21.48 54.95 -6.55
C LEU A 10 -22.76 54.96 -7.38
N GLU A 11 -23.03 53.91 -8.15
CA GLU A 11 -24.27 53.73 -8.93
C GLU A 11 -25.49 53.60 -8.02
N GLU A 12 -25.41 52.78 -6.97
CA GLU A 12 -26.50 52.62 -6.00
C GLU A 12 -26.73 53.91 -5.19
N LEU A 13 -25.66 54.63 -4.83
CA LEU A 13 -25.72 55.94 -4.16
C LEU A 13 -26.37 57.00 -5.04
N ALA A 14 -25.96 57.08 -6.31
CA ALA A 14 -26.51 58.04 -7.24
C ALA A 14 -28.02 57.86 -7.40
N HIS A 15 -28.49 56.61 -7.43
CA HIS A 15 -29.91 56.31 -7.46
C HIS A 15 -30.61 56.63 -6.13
N LYS A 16 -30.05 56.20 -5.00
CA LYS A 16 -30.66 56.33 -3.67
C LYS A 16 -30.73 57.78 -3.17
N GLU A 17 -29.68 58.56 -3.45
CA GLU A 17 -29.50 59.93 -2.97
C GLU A 17 -29.77 60.96 -4.07
N LYS A 18 -30.16 60.50 -5.26
CA LYS A 18 -30.45 61.33 -6.44
C LYS A 18 -29.30 62.29 -6.79
N LEU A 19 -28.06 61.78 -6.77
CA LEU A 19 -26.88 62.60 -7.07
C LEU A 19 -26.96 63.16 -8.49
N GLY A 20 -26.68 64.46 -8.62
CA GLY A 20 -26.56 65.13 -9.90
C GLY A 20 -25.51 64.46 -10.79
N ILE A 21 -25.79 64.40 -12.10
CA ILE A 21 -24.91 63.78 -13.11
C ILE A 21 -23.48 64.32 -13.02
N ARG A 22 -23.32 65.61 -12.69
CA ARG A 22 -22.02 66.25 -12.52
C ARG A 22 -21.23 65.67 -11.34
N SER A 23 -21.87 65.50 -10.18
CA SER A 23 -21.25 64.96 -8.96
C SER A 23 -20.94 63.47 -9.08
N LEU A 24 -21.82 62.71 -9.76
CA LEU A 24 -21.56 61.33 -10.17
C LEU A 24 -20.30 61.23 -11.07
N ASN A 25 -20.19 62.08 -12.08
CA ASN A 25 -19.04 62.10 -12.99
C ASN A 25 -17.75 62.56 -12.30
N ILE A 26 -17.82 63.52 -11.37
CA ILE A 26 -16.68 63.91 -10.52
C ILE A 26 -16.19 62.73 -9.70
N CYS A 27 -17.12 61.99 -9.06
CA CYS A 27 -16.78 60.82 -8.27
C CYS A 27 -16.10 59.74 -9.13
N ARG A 28 -16.68 59.38 -10.28
CA ARG A 28 -16.05 58.40 -11.21
C ARG A 28 -14.67 58.84 -11.68
N TYR A 29 -14.54 60.09 -12.11
CA TYR A 29 -13.30 60.60 -12.68
C TYR A 29 -12.16 60.63 -11.66
N ASN A 30 -12.49 60.82 -10.39
CA ASN A 30 -11.52 60.86 -9.29
C ASN A 30 -11.44 59.54 -8.50
N GLY A 31 -12.08 58.47 -8.99
CA GLY A 31 -12.01 57.13 -8.40
C GLY A 31 -12.76 56.95 -7.08
N LEU A 32 -13.73 57.82 -6.79
CA LEU A 32 -14.63 57.74 -5.63
C LEU A 32 -15.83 56.86 -5.97
N ASN A 33 -15.61 55.55 -6.08
CA ASN A 33 -16.55 54.60 -6.68
C ASN A 33 -17.58 54.01 -5.71
N ASP A 34 -17.58 54.42 -4.44
CA ASP A 34 -18.51 53.95 -3.41
C ASP A 34 -18.63 54.94 -2.24
N LEU A 35 -19.60 54.73 -1.35
CA LEU A 35 -19.89 55.62 -0.21
C LEU A 35 -18.65 55.78 0.67
N PHE A 36 -17.89 54.71 0.83
CA PHE A 36 -16.70 54.70 1.66
C PHE A 36 -15.59 55.61 1.12
N THR A 37 -15.27 55.49 -0.17
CA THR A 37 -14.25 56.33 -0.83
C THR A 37 -14.65 57.80 -0.82
N ILE A 38 -15.93 58.12 -1.00
CA ILE A 38 -16.46 59.49 -0.90
C ILE A 38 -16.30 60.06 0.51
N LEU A 39 -16.74 59.32 1.54
CA LEU A 39 -16.63 59.75 2.94
C LEU A 39 -15.18 59.94 3.39
N ASN A 40 -14.27 59.07 2.94
CA ASN A 40 -12.85 59.19 3.29
C ASN A 40 -12.22 60.43 2.66
N TYR A 41 -12.53 60.71 1.39
CA TYR A 41 -12.04 61.93 0.74
C TYR A 41 -12.50 63.17 1.52
N PHE A 42 -13.77 63.21 1.92
CA PHE A 42 -14.33 64.31 2.70
C PHE A 42 -13.66 64.47 4.07
N ARG A 43 -13.41 63.38 4.80
CA ARG A 43 -12.73 63.43 6.11
C ARG A 43 -11.30 63.94 6.05
N GLU A 44 -10.61 63.70 4.95
CA GLU A 44 -9.22 64.14 4.76
C GLU A 44 -9.14 65.60 4.34
N ASN A 45 -10.11 66.09 3.55
CA ASN A 45 -10.01 67.39 2.88
C ASN A 45 -11.06 68.41 3.36
N ASN A 46 -12.05 68.00 4.15
CA ASN A 46 -13.23 68.76 4.60
C ASN A 46 -14.14 69.31 3.48
N ASP A 47 -13.73 69.18 2.23
CA ASP A 47 -14.50 69.54 1.04
C ASP A 47 -14.03 68.69 -0.15
N PHE A 48 -14.68 68.90 -1.30
CA PHE A 48 -14.39 68.30 -2.60
C PHE A 48 -13.83 69.30 -3.61
N LEU A 49 -13.52 70.54 -3.21
CA LEU A 49 -13.06 71.59 -4.13
C LEU A 49 -11.68 71.26 -4.72
N GLY A 50 -10.88 70.45 -4.03
CA GLY A 50 -9.62 69.92 -4.54
C GLY A 50 -9.75 68.91 -5.70
N LEU A 51 -10.97 68.43 -6.00
CA LEU A 51 -11.20 67.49 -7.10
C LEU A 51 -11.30 68.20 -8.44
N ARG A 52 -10.67 67.61 -9.46
CA ARG A 52 -10.76 68.11 -10.83
C ARG A 52 -12.24 68.14 -11.27
N ASN A 53 -12.66 69.30 -11.79
CA ASN A 53 -14.02 69.60 -12.27
C ASN A 53 -15.10 69.76 -11.18
N CYS A 54 -14.71 69.79 -9.90
CA CYS A 54 -15.63 70.05 -8.79
C CYS A 54 -15.85 71.56 -8.62
N GLY A 55 -17.08 72.01 -8.89
CA GLY A 55 -17.53 73.37 -8.59
C GLY A 55 -18.35 73.43 -7.31
N LEU A 56 -18.61 74.64 -6.80
CA LEU A 56 -19.31 74.90 -5.53
C LEU A 56 -20.60 74.08 -5.33
N LYS A 57 -21.39 73.90 -6.40
CA LYS A 57 -22.65 73.14 -6.35
C LYS A 57 -22.44 71.64 -6.12
N SER A 58 -21.49 71.03 -6.83
CA SER A 58 -21.14 69.61 -6.65
C SER A 58 -20.41 69.36 -5.33
N ASN A 59 -19.59 70.32 -4.90
CA ASN A 59 -18.97 70.30 -3.59
C ASN A 59 -20.01 70.22 -2.47
N ARG A 60 -21.00 71.13 -2.53
CA ARG A 60 -22.08 71.17 -1.56
C ARG A 60 -22.90 69.89 -1.55
N GLU A 61 -23.28 69.38 -2.72
CA GLU A 61 -24.05 68.13 -2.84
C GLU A 61 -23.31 66.91 -2.24
N LEU A 62 -22.00 66.79 -2.50
CA LEU A 62 -21.19 65.71 -1.94
C LEU A 62 -20.89 65.91 -0.45
N THR A 63 -20.78 67.16 0.01
CA THR A 63 -20.61 67.51 1.43
C THR A 63 -21.87 67.18 2.23
N GLU A 64 -23.04 67.59 1.76
CA GLU A 64 -24.35 67.27 2.35
C GLU A 64 -24.60 65.75 2.39
N LEU A 65 -24.18 65.04 1.33
CA LEU A 65 -24.17 63.57 1.31
C LEU A 65 -23.30 63.03 2.46
N CYS A 66 -22.09 63.54 2.63
CA CYS A 66 -21.20 63.09 3.70
C CYS A 66 -21.77 63.40 5.08
N GLU A 67 -22.24 64.63 5.30
CA GLU A 67 -22.85 65.07 6.56
C GLU A 67 -24.07 64.20 6.93
N LYS A 68 -24.94 63.86 5.99
CA LYS A 68 -26.08 62.95 6.21
C LYS A 68 -25.65 61.56 6.70
N TYR A 69 -24.59 61.02 6.10
CA TYR A 69 -24.06 59.71 6.45
C TYR A 69 -23.10 59.76 7.67
N GLU A 70 -22.67 60.96 8.10
CA GLU A 70 -21.89 61.19 9.32
C GLU A 70 -22.73 61.57 10.56
N GLU A 71 -23.83 62.32 10.42
CA GLU A 71 -24.76 62.67 11.52
C GLU A 71 -25.54 61.46 12.04
N SER A 72 -25.78 60.46 11.19
CA SER A 72 -26.29 59.15 11.63
C SER A 72 -25.26 58.35 12.46
N SER A 73 -24.05 58.88 12.65
CA SER A 73 -22.92 58.29 13.38
C SER A 73 -22.50 59.08 14.64
N SER A 74 -23.15 60.20 14.97
CA SER A 74 -22.72 61.17 16.01
C SER A 74 -23.32 60.96 17.41
N ARG A 75 -23.22 59.73 17.94
CA ARG A 75 -23.13 59.46 19.40
C ARG A 75 -21.76 58.80 19.66
N PRO A 76 -21.22 58.68 20.89
CA PRO A 76 -19.78 58.48 21.11
C PRO A 76 -19.30 57.12 20.56
N VAL A 77 -18.85 57.12 19.31
CA VAL A 77 -18.44 55.94 18.54
C VAL A 77 -16.92 55.93 18.32
N LYS A 78 -16.25 57.09 18.41
CA LYS A 78 -14.83 57.27 18.07
C LYS A 78 -13.84 56.51 18.98
N GLU A 79 -14.14 56.35 20.28
CA GLU A 79 -13.37 55.48 21.18
C GLU A 79 -13.86 54.03 21.19
N LYS A 80 -15.15 53.79 20.86
CA LYS A 80 -15.75 52.45 20.90
C LYS A 80 -15.18 51.51 19.83
N THR A 81 -14.94 51.98 18.60
CA THR A 81 -14.41 51.12 17.52
C THR A 81 -12.92 50.81 17.68
N LYS A 82 -12.11 51.78 18.12
CA LYS A 82 -10.70 51.55 18.47
C LYS A 82 -10.60 50.50 19.59
N ASN A 83 -11.35 50.69 20.67
CA ASN A 83 -11.39 49.76 21.80
C ASN A 83 -12.01 48.39 21.47
N LEU A 84 -12.84 48.28 20.43
CA LEU A 84 -13.48 47.00 20.07
C LEU A 84 -12.53 46.09 19.30
N ILE A 85 -11.91 46.58 18.21
CA ILE A 85 -10.95 45.79 17.42
C ILE A 85 -9.74 45.42 18.29
N GLU A 86 -9.26 46.37 19.11
CA GLU A 86 -8.16 46.11 20.05
C GLU A 86 -8.51 44.96 21.01
N LYS A 87 -9.68 45.01 21.67
CA LYS A 87 -10.16 43.92 22.53
C LYS A 87 -10.34 42.60 21.78
N GLN A 88 -10.82 42.64 20.54
CA GLN A 88 -10.99 41.44 19.72
C GLN A 88 -9.65 40.80 19.37
N ILE A 89 -8.64 41.59 19.02
CA ILE A 89 -7.28 41.08 18.75
C ILE A 89 -6.67 40.48 20.01
N ASP A 90 -6.79 41.18 21.14
CA ASP A 90 -6.22 40.76 22.41
C ASP A 90 -6.91 39.50 22.98
N SER A 91 -8.17 39.21 22.59
CA SER A 91 -8.93 38.03 23.02
C SER A 91 -8.84 36.83 22.07
N LEU A 92 -8.09 36.93 20.96
CA LEU A 92 -7.97 35.82 20.01
C LEU A 92 -7.26 34.62 20.65
N THR A 93 -7.86 33.44 20.52
CA THR A 93 -7.18 32.19 20.86
C THR A 93 -6.03 31.90 19.89
N LEU A 94 -5.10 31.02 20.29
CA LEU A 94 -3.99 30.61 19.42
C LEU A 94 -4.46 30.09 18.05
N LYS A 95 -5.53 29.28 18.03
CA LYS A 95 -6.15 28.79 16.78
C LYS A 95 -6.72 29.94 15.95
N GLN A 96 -7.48 30.86 16.55
CA GLN A 96 -8.04 32.02 15.85
C GLN A 96 -6.95 32.93 15.28
N GLN A 97 -5.88 33.21 16.03
CA GLN A 97 -4.72 33.96 15.56
C GLN A 97 -4.08 33.29 14.33
N LYS A 98 -3.91 31.96 14.37
CA LYS A 98 -3.33 31.21 13.24
C LYS A 98 -4.19 31.29 11.98
N ILE A 99 -5.52 31.18 12.10
CA ILE A 99 -6.46 31.34 10.98
C ILE A 99 -6.31 32.73 10.37
N LEU A 100 -6.34 33.77 11.21
CA LEU A 100 -6.24 35.16 10.76
C LEU A 100 -4.89 35.47 10.11
N ASN A 101 -3.79 34.98 10.67
CA ASN A 101 -2.45 35.18 10.10
C ASN A 101 -2.34 34.50 8.72
N ASN A 102 -2.85 33.28 8.55
CA ASN A 102 -2.89 32.62 7.24
C ASN A 102 -3.74 33.39 6.21
N LEU A 103 -4.87 33.96 6.65
CA LEU A 103 -5.72 34.81 5.80
C LEU A 103 -5.03 36.11 5.40
N ILE A 104 -4.35 36.77 6.34
CA ILE A 104 -3.58 37.99 6.10
C ILE A 104 -2.52 37.74 5.03
N GLU A 105 -1.73 36.69 5.18
CA GLU A 105 -0.67 36.35 4.23
C GLU A 105 -1.24 36.01 2.84
N SER A 106 -2.30 35.18 2.78
CA SER A 106 -2.95 34.82 1.51
C SER A 106 -3.51 36.06 0.79
N LYS A 107 -4.15 36.98 1.51
CA LYS A 107 -4.67 38.23 0.93
C LYS A 107 -3.53 39.18 0.54
N ALA A 108 -2.46 39.25 1.32
CA ALA A 108 -1.31 40.11 1.02
C ALA A 108 -0.62 39.71 -0.29
N ASN A 109 -0.54 38.41 -0.59
CA ASN A 109 0.02 37.90 -1.84
C ASN A 109 -0.77 38.31 -3.10
N ASN A 110 -2.03 38.74 -2.95
CA ASN A 110 -2.84 39.26 -4.05
C ASN A 110 -2.68 40.76 -4.29
N LEU A 111 -1.88 41.45 -3.48
CA LEU A 111 -1.62 42.88 -3.62
C LEU A 111 -0.58 43.16 -4.71
N SER A 112 -0.63 44.35 -5.28
CA SER A 112 0.44 44.84 -6.15
C SER A 112 1.79 44.84 -5.41
N VAL A 113 2.88 44.62 -6.16
CA VAL A 113 4.25 44.57 -5.62
C VAL A 113 4.57 45.77 -4.72
N ARG A 114 4.10 46.97 -5.10
CA ARG A 114 4.30 48.20 -4.31
C ARG A 114 3.55 48.15 -2.98
N SER A 115 2.27 47.75 -2.99
CA SER A 115 1.44 47.64 -1.80
C SER A 115 1.92 46.52 -0.86
N LEU A 116 2.36 45.39 -1.41
CA LEU A 116 2.96 44.31 -0.64
C LEU A 116 4.24 44.77 0.08
N ASN A 117 5.16 45.44 -0.64
CA ASN A 117 6.38 45.97 -0.05
C ASN A 117 6.10 47.04 1.01
N ALA A 118 5.05 47.86 0.81
CA ALA A 118 4.61 48.82 1.81
C ALA A 118 4.15 48.14 3.09
N ILE A 119 3.24 47.15 3.01
CA ILE A 119 2.76 46.43 4.21
C ILE A 119 3.90 45.72 4.92
N LYS A 120 4.79 45.03 4.18
CA LYS A 120 5.95 44.37 4.78
C LYS A 120 6.80 45.35 5.57
N LYS A 121 7.00 46.56 5.05
CA LYS A 121 7.77 47.60 5.77
C LYS A 121 7.05 48.12 7.01
N ILE A 122 5.72 48.28 6.98
CA ILE A 122 4.96 48.77 8.14
C ILE A 122 4.85 47.72 9.24
N SER A 123 4.84 46.45 8.86
CA SER A 123 4.64 45.33 9.78
C SER A 123 5.93 44.72 10.32
N ASP A 124 7.06 45.41 10.15
CA ASP A 124 8.39 44.87 10.44
C ASP A 124 8.62 43.48 9.84
N TRP A 125 8.15 43.31 8.60
CA TRP A 125 8.18 42.07 7.81
C TRP A 125 7.37 40.91 8.42
N SER A 126 6.51 41.18 9.40
CA SER A 126 5.63 40.21 10.06
C SER A 126 4.17 40.38 9.63
N LEU A 127 3.74 39.60 8.64
CA LEU A 127 2.35 39.61 8.14
C LEU A 127 1.39 38.86 9.09
N THR A 128 1.25 39.37 10.31
CA THR A 128 0.40 38.80 11.37
C THR A 128 -0.59 39.83 11.89
N THR A 129 -1.62 39.37 12.59
CA THR A 129 -2.55 40.23 13.35
C THR A 129 -1.81 41.18 14.29
N GLN A 130 -0.75 40.69 14.94
CA GLN A 130 0.10 41.50 15.81
C GLN A 130 0.99 42.48 15.03
N GLY A 131 1.63 42.03 13.94
CA GLY A 131 2.48 42.89 13.11
C GLY A 131 1.70 44.00 12.41
N LEU A 132 0.40 43.80 12.16
CA LEU A 132 -0.49 44.82 11.58
C LEU A 132 -1.33 45.56 12.63
N ARG A 133 -1.12 45.31 13.93
CA ARG A 133 -1.96 45.79 15.03
C ARG A 133 -2.17 47.29 14.99
N GLU A 134 -1.11 48.07 14.77
CA GLU A 134 -1.18 49.54 14.78
C GLU A 134 -2.15 50.09 13.72
N ILE A 135 -2.11 49.53 12.50
CA ILE A 135 -3.01 49.92 11.42
C ILE A 135 -4.41 49.38 11.67
N LEU A 136 -4.53 48.12 12.11
CA LEU A 136 -5.82 47.48 12.33
C LEU A 136 -6.63 48.20 13.40
N ILE A 137 -6.01 48.69 14.47
CA ILE A 137 -6.69 49.40 15.57
C ILE A 137 -6.95 50.88 15.22
N ASN A 138 -6.15 51.48 14.33
CA ASN A 138 -6.28 52.89 13.98
C ASN A 138 -6.99 53.11 12.63
N PRO A 139 -8.30 53.44 12.61
CA PRO A 139 -9.03 53.73 11.38
C PRO A 139 -8.58 55.01 10.67
N LYS A 140 -7.72 55.84 11.29
CA LYS A 140 -7.14 57.06 10.70
C LYS A 140 -5.65 56.94 10.41
N TYR A 141 -5.10 55.72 10.36
CA TYR A 141 -3.68 55.53 10.05
C TYR A 141 -3.33 56.16 8.70
N ASN A 142 -2.37 57.10 8.68
CA ASN A 142 -2.04 57.84 7.47
C ASN A 142 -1.08 57.03 6.60
N LEU A 143 -1.63 56.21 5.71
CA LEU A 143 -0.87 55.41 4.75
C LEU A 143 -0.07 56.25 3.74
N GLY A 144 -0.47 57.52 3.51
CA GLY A 144 0.21 58.43 2.60
C GLY A 144 1.57 58.92 3.10
N LYS A 145 1.86 58.77 4.40
CA LYS A 145 3.18 59.10 4.98
C LYS A 145 4.22 58.00 4.79
N ILE A 146 3.83 56.84 4.26
CA ILE A 146 4.75 55.73 4.04
C ILE A 146 5.52 55.98 2.75
N ASN A 147 6.86 55.99 2.84
CA ASN A 147 7.72 56.20 1.68
C ASN A 147 7.40 55.22 0.55
N ASN A 148 7.28 55.74 -0.68
CA ASN A 148 6.98 55.01 -1.91
C ASN A 148 5.55 54.41 -2.02
N VAL A 149 4.60 54.88 -1.21
CA VAL A 149 3.17 54.54 -1.34
C VAL A 149 2.43 55.63 -2.12
N GLY A 150 2.01 55.32 -3.35
CA GLY A 150 1.20 56.24 -4.18
C GLY A 150 -0.30 56.07 -3.97
N ARG A 151 -1.13 57.02 -4.47
CA ARG A 151 -2.60 57.01 -4.32
C ARG A 151 -3.29 55.67 -4.63
N LYS A 152 -2.88 54.99 -5.72
CA LYS A 152 -3.44 53.67 -6.08
C LYS A 152 -3.15 52.59 -5.03
N SER A 153 -1.95 52.62 -4.44
CA SER A 153 -1.57 51.72 -3.35
C SER A 153 -2.35 52.03 -2.08
N ILE A 154 -2.62 53.30 -1.76
CA ILE A 154 -3.44 53.66 -0.59
C ILE A 154 -4.83 53.01 -0.65
N ASN A 155 -5.52 53.08 -1.80
CA ASN A 155 -6.85 52.49 -1.96
C ASN A 155 -6.82 50.96 -1.82
N GLU A 156 -5.82 50.32 -2.44
CA GLU A 156 -5.62 48.87 -2.38
C GLU A 156 -5.34 48.39 -0.94
N LEU A 157 -4.49 49.12 -0.22
CA LEU A 157 -4.13 48.85 1.17
C LEU A 157 -5.33 49.05 2.11
N TRP A 158 -6.11 50.11 1.95
CA TRP A 158 -7.30 50.32 2.77
C TRP A 158 -8.33 49.22 2.59
N LYS A 159 -8.56 48.79 1.35
CA LYS A 159 -9.42 47.64 1.05
C LYS A 159 -8.91 46.39 1.76
N PHE A 160 -7.61 46.12 1.66
CA PHE A 160 -6.97 45.00 2.36
C PHE A 160 -7.22 45.06 3.88
N PHE A 161 -6.91 46.17 4.55
CA PHE A 161 -7.09 46.29 6.01
C PHE A 161 -8.56 46.20 6.44
N TYR A 162 -9.48 46.74 5.65
CA TYR A 162 -10.91 46.61 5.90
C TYR A 162 -11.35 45.15 5.86
N GLU A 163 -10.94 44.41 4.83
CA GLU A 163 -11.23 42.98 4.72
C GLU A 163 -10.63 42.16 5.88
N ILE A 164 -9.44 42.52 6.37
CA ILE A 164 -8.86 41.86 7.55
C ILE A 164 -9.70 42.13 8.80
N ARG A 165 -10.15 43.38 9.02
CA ARG A 165 -11.04 43.70 10.16
C ARG A 165 -12.35 42.92 10.09
N GLU A 166 -12.97 42.81 8.92
CA GLU A 166 -14.17 41.98 8.73
C GLU A 166 -13.90 40.50 9.08
N GLN A 167 -12.74 39.95 8.70
CA GLN A 167 -12.39 38.58 9.07
C GLN A 167 -12.19 38.41 10.58
N ILE A 168 -11.60 39.41 11.27
CA ILE A 168 -11.47 39.39 12.74
C ILE A 168 -12.85 39.34 13.39
N GLU A 169 -13.78 40.19 12.94
CA GLU A 169 -15.16 40.22 13.46
C GLU A 169 -15.92 38.92 13.20
N ILE A 170 -15.60 38.19 12.13
CA ILE A 170 -16.20 36.88 11.81
C ILE A 170 -15.57 35.74 12.61
N ILE A 171 -14.25 35.75 12.79
CA ILE A 171 -13.51 34.61 13.38
C ILE A 171 -13.49 34.67 14.90
N GLN A 172 -13.34 35.86 15.48
CA GLN A 172 -13.21 36.01 16.93
C GLN A 172 -14.41 35.44 17.71
N PRO A 173 -15.68 35.56 17.26
CA PRO A 173 -16.82 34.99 17.96
C PRO A 173 -16.95 33.47 17.86
N ILE A 174 -16.17 32.79 17.01
CA ILE A 174 -16.27 31.35 16.83
C ILE A 174 -15.55 30.67 18.00
N GLU A 175 -16.33 30.16 18.95
CA GLU A 175 -15.85 29.41 20.11
C GLU A 175 -15.73 27.90 19.81
N ASN A 176 -16.49 27.40 18.84
CA ASN A 176 -16.49 25.98 18.50
C ASN A 176 -15.15 25.57 17.83
N GLU A 177 -14.42 24.65 18.47
CA GLU A 177 -13.12 24.19 17.98
C GLU A 177 -13.18 23.45 16.63
N ASP A 178 -14.25 22.71 16.36
CA ASP A 178 -14.44 22.00 15.08
C ASP A 178 -14.59 23.01 13.93
N GLU A 179 -15.41 24.04 14.14
CA GLU A 179 -15.62 25.11 13.17
C GLU A 179 -14.34 25.92 12.90
N LEU A 180 -13.56 26.22 13.95
CA LEU A 180 -12.24 26.82 13.81
C LEU A 180 -11.28 25.92 13.02
N THR A 181 -11.30 24.61 13.27
CA THR A 181 -10.46 23.63 12.55
C THR A 181 -10.82 23.58 11.07
N ILE A 182 -12.11 23.53 10.74
CA ILE A 182 -12.60 23.61 9.35
C ILE A 182 -12.12 24.91 8.68
N LYS A 183 -12.27 26.05 9.36
CA LYS A 183 -11.86 27.34 8.82
C LYS A 183 -10.35 27.43 8.62
N LEU A 184 -9.55 26.94 9.56
CA LEU A 184 -8.09 26.87 9.46
C LEU A 184 -7.67 26.01 8.27
N PHE A 185 -8.26 24.83 8.13
CA PHE A 185 -7.94 23.92 7.03
C PHE A 185 -8.34 24.51 5.66
N ASN A 186 -9.54 25.09 5.56
CA ASN A 186 -10.01 25.72 4.32
C ASN A 186 -9.14 26.90 3.91
N THR A 187 -8.71 27.73 4.87
CA THR A 187 -7.81 28.86 4.58
C THR A 187 -6.41 28.38 4.18
N TYR A 188 -5.93 27.31 4.82
CA TYR A 188 -4.70 26.64 4.41
C TYR A 188 -4.76 26.14 2.96
N LEU A 189 -5.81 25.41 2.58
CA LEU A 189 -5.97 24.91 1.21
C LEU A 189 -6.09 26.04 0.18
N ARG A 190 -6.81 27.12 0.50
CA ARG A 190 -6.88 28.30 -0.37
C ARG A 190 -5.52 28.96 -0.54
N ARG A 191 -4.70 29.03 0.52
CA ARG A 191 -3.36 29.59 0.45
C ARG A 191 -2.43 28.75 -0.43
N VAL A 192 -2.49 27.42 -0.32
CA VAL A 192 -1.58 26.51 -1.02
C VAL A 192 -1.98 26.29 -2.48
N PHE A 193 -3.27 26.19 -2.78
CA PHE A 193 -3.77 25.73 -4.07
C PHE A 193 -4.79 26.67 -4.73
N CYS A 194 -5.16 27.80 -4.10
CA CYS A 194 -6.17 28.73 -4.60
C CYS A 194 -7.53 28.07 -4.89
N LEU A 195 -7.97 27.13 -4.04
CA LEU A 195 -9.24 26.42 -4.24
C LEU A 195 -10.42 27.39 -4.33
N ASN A 196 -11.31 27.13 -5.29
CA ASN A 196 -12.59 27.81 -5.37
C ASN A 196 -13.56 27.27 -4.29
N SER A 197 -14.68 27.95 -4.09
CA SER A 197 -15.65 27.55 -3.06
C SER A 197 -16.37 26.24 -3.37
N ASN A 198 -16.58 25.90 -4.64
CA ASN A 198 -17.23 24.65 -5.02
C ASN A 198 -16.38 23.43 -4.65
N ASP A 199 -15.07 23.46 -4.96
CA ASP A 199 -14.15 22.38 -4.59
C ASP A 199 -14.03 22.24 -3.06
N ILE A 200 -14.02 23.35 -2.31
CA ILE A 200 -14.06 23.28 -0.83
C ILE A 200 -15.37 22.66 -0.34
N SER A 201 -16.51 23.05 -0.90
CA SER A 201 -17.79 22.44 -0.55
C SER A 201 -17.81 20.94 -0.85
N GLN A 202 -17.17 20.49 -1.94
CA GLN A 202 -17.05 19.07 -2.27
C GLN A 202 -16.20 18.28 -1.27
N ILE A 203 -15.16 18.89 -0.69
CA ILE A 203 -14.30 18.25 0.32
C ILE A 203 -15.11 17.88 1.57
N TRP A 204 -15.98 18.78 2.01
CA TRP A 204 -16.79 18.61 3.22
C TRP A 204 -18.15 17.97 2.96
N ASN A 205 -18.49 17.69 1.69
CA ASN A 205 -19.80 17.17 1.35
C ASN A 205 -20.06 15.82 2.03
N HIS A 206 -21.15 15.72 2.79
CA HIS A 206 -21.52 14.55 3.59
C HIS A 206 -20.48 14.10 4.64
N TYR A 207 -19.50 14.94 4.99
CA TYR A 207 -18.50 14.63 6.00
C TYR A 207 -18.85 15.28 7.35
N ASN A 208 -18.75 14.51 8.44
CA ASN A 208 -18.92 15.04 9.79
C ASN A 208 -17.60 15.60 10.32
N ALA A 209 -17.49 16.93 10.39
CA ALA A 209 -16.28 17.63 10.82
C ALA A 209 -15.81 17.31 12.25
N LYS A 210 -16.69 16.77 13.11
CA LYS A 210 -16.28 16.26 14.44
C LYS A 210 -15.28 15.11 14.38
N ASN A 211 -15.18 14.43 13.22
CA ASN A 211 -14.20 13.39 13.02
C ASN A 211 -12.79 13.94 12.74
N GLY A 212 -12.64 15.25 12.50
CA GLY A 212 -11.38 15.89 12.10
C GLY A 212 -11.38 16.30 10.63
N ILE A 213 -10.19 16.38 10.04
CA ILE A 213 -10.01 16.79 8.64
C ILE A 213 -10.19 15.59 7.69
N PRO A 214 -10.97 15.74 6.60
CA PRO A 214 -11.16 14.69 5.58
C PRO A 214 -9.99 14.63 4.59
N VAL A 215 -8.89 14.01 4.99
CA VAL A 215 -7.62 14.03 4.25
C VAL A 215 -7.74 13.36 2.88
N PHE A 216 -8.34 12.18 2.82
CA PHE A 216 -8.48 11.41 1.59
C PHE A 216 -9.45 12.07 0.61
N LYS A 217 -10.56 12.63 1.09
CA LYS A 217 -11.49 13.39 0.25
C LYS A 217 -10.84 14.64 -0.31
N THR A 218 -10.03 15.32 0.51
CA THR A 218 -9.21 16.45 0.05
C THR A 218 -8.30 16.02 -1.09
N ILE A 219 -7.54 14.93 -0.92
CA ILE A 219 -6.66 14.39 -1.96
C ILE A 219 -7.45 14.04 -3.24
N ASP A 220 -8.59 13.34 -3.10
CA ASP A 220 -9.43 12.95 -4.23
C ASP A 220 -9.92 14.18 -5.01
N THR A 221 -10.43 15.21 -4.32
CA THR A 221 -10.84 16.48 -4.94
C THR A 221 -9.67 17.17 -5.64
N LEU A 222 -8.50 17.26 -5.00
CA LEU A 222 -7.33 17.91 -5.60
C LEU A 222 -6.82 17.17 -6.85
N ILE A 223 -6.88 15.83 -6.85
CA ILE A 223 -6.56 15.01 -8.03
C ILE A 223 -7.59 15.27 -9.13
N ILE A 224 -8.89 15.14 -8.84
CA ILE A 224 -9.96 15.20 -9.84
C ILE A 224 -10.04 16.60 -10.47
N SER A 225 -10.01 17.65 -9.66
CA SER A 225 -10.08 19.05 -10.12
C SER A 225 -8.78 19.53 -10.77
N GLY A 226 -7.70 18.72 -10.74
CA GLY A 226 -6.45 19.01 -11.44
C GLY A 226 -5.54 20.01 -10.74
N TYR A 227 -5.65 20.13 -9.42
CA TYR A 227 -4.77 20.97 -8.61
C TYR A 227 -3.38 20.35 -8.41
N LEU A 228 -3.28 19.01 -8.38
CA LEU A 228 -1.99 18.31 -8.24
C LEU A 228 -1.35 17.98 -9.59
N PHE A 229 -2.16 17.59 -10.58
CA PHE A 229 -1.65 17.03 -11.82
C PHE A 229 -2.24 17.72 -13.04
N ARG A 230 -1.41 17.94 -14.06
CA ARG A 230 -1.88 18.39 -15.37
C ARG A 230 -2.79 17.33 -15.99
N ALA A 231 -3.64 17.71 -16.94
CA ALA A 231 -4.67 16.82 -17.50
C ALA A 231 -4.15 15.43 -17.91
N LYS A 232 -3.04 15.34 -18.67
CA LYS A 232 -2.46 14.04 -19.07
C LYS A 232 -1.85 13.25 -17.90
N GLU A 233 -1.16 13.94 -17.00
CA GLU A 233 -0.57 13.33 -15.79
C GLU A 233 -1.65 12.77 -14.88
N ARG A 234 -2.74 13.52 -14.69
CA ARG A 234 -3.93 13.10 -13.93
C ARG A 234 -4.54 11.83 -14.51
N GLU A 235 -4.70 11.74 -15.84
CA GLU A 235 -5.25 10.54 -16.46
C GLU A 235 -4.31 9.33 -16.33
N VAL A 236 -2.99 9.53 -16.47
CA VAL A 236 -2.00 8.47 -16.20
C VAL A 236 -2.07 8.01 -14.74
N PHE A 237 -2.10 8.95 -13.79
CA PHE A 237 -2.20 8.66 -12.36
C PHE A 237 -3.48 7.85 -12.06
N LYS A 238 -4.64 8.32 -12.53
CA LYS A 238 -5.95 7.70 -12.26
C LYS A 238 -6.16 6.35 -12.93
N LYS A 239 -5.53 6.08 -14.08
CA LYS A 239 -5.79 4.88 -14.88
C LYS A 239 -4.70 3.83 -14.78
N SER A 240 -3.44 4.22 -14.55
CA SER A 240 -2.31 3.29 -14.61
C SER A 240 -1.79 2.84 -13.24
N PHE A 241 -2.20 3.49 -12.15
CA PHE A 241 -1.78 3.15 -10.78
C PHE A 241 -2.83 2.30 -10.06
N ASN A 242 -2.36 1.32 -9.30
CA ASN A 242 -3.15 0.46 -8.43
C ASN A 242 -3.44 1.14 -7.09
N PHE A 243 -4.16 2.27 -7.11
CA PHE A 243 -4.48 3.07 -5.92
C PHE A 243 -5.96 3.11 -5.56
N TRP A 244 -6.81 2.53 -6.40
CA TRP A 244 -8.25 2.49 -6.19
C TRP A 244 -8.74 1.05 -6.03
N SER A 245 -9.77 0.84 -5.22
CA SER A 245 -10.38 -0.46 -4.95
C SER A 245 -11.43 -0.86 -6.00
N ASP A 246 -12.05 0.11 -6.66
CA ASP A 246 -13.18 -0.09 -7.58
C ASP A 246 -12.76 -0.35 -9.04
N LYS A 247 -11.46 -0.25 -9.35
CA LYS A 247 -10.95 -0.39 -10.72
C LYS A 247 -9.56 -1.00 -10.74
N LEU A 248 -9.33 -1.87 -11.73
CA LEU A 248 -8.00 -2.37 -12.02
C LEU A 248 -7.19 -1.35 -12.83
N PRO A 249 -5.88 -1.21 -12.55
CA PRO A 249 -4.98 -0.39 -13.35
C PRO A 249 -4.89 -0.89 -14.80
N LYS A 250 -5.09 0.03 -15.73
CA LYS A 250 -4.99 -0.18 -17.18
C LYS A 250 -3.56 -0.48 -17.62
N THR A 251 -3.43 -1.24 -18.70
CA THR A 251 -2.13 -1.51 -19.31
C THR A 251 -1.52 -0.23 -19.90
N LEU A 252 -0.22 -0.26 -20.21
CA LEU A 252 0.43 0.84 -20.93
C LEU A 252 -0.25 1.10 -22.28
N GLU A 253 -0.71 0.04 -22.95
CA GLU A 253 -1.37 0.13 -24.26
C GLU A 253 -2.71 0.84 -24.17
N ASP A 254 -3.57 0.40 -23.25
CA ASP A 254 -4.88 1.01 -23.07
C ASP A 254 -4.75 2.47 -22.65
N THR A 255 -3.78 2.75 -21.77
CA THR A 255 -3.52 4.12 -21.31
C THR A 255 -3.05 4.99 -22.48
N SER A 256 -2.11 4.52 -23.32
CA SER A 256 -1.64 5.27 -24.49
C SER A 256 -2.76 5.63 -25.44
N SER A 257 -3.65 4.68 -25.73
CA SER A 257 -4.80 4.87 -26.62
C SER A 257 -5.76 5.93 -26.08
N ILE A 258 -5.99 5.95 -24.77
CA ILE A 258 -6.92 6.91 -24.14
C ILE A 258 -6.37 8.34 -24.15
N ILE A 259 -5.08 8.53 -23.89
CA ILE A 259 -4.50 9.87 -23.71
C ILE A 259 -3.75 10.40 -24.93
N GLY A 260 -3.68 9.61 -26.01
CA GLY A 260 -3.00 9.97 -27.26
C GLY A 260 -1.49 10.17 -27.08
N LEU A 261 -0.83 9.27 -26.36
CA LEU A 261 0.64 9.26 -26.18
C LEU A 261 1.21 7.89 -26.58
N THR A 262 2.52 7.82 -26.82
CA THR A 262 3.19 6.52 -27.05
C THR A 262 3.30 5.72 -25.75
N LYS A 263 3.34 4.37 -25.83
CA LYS A 263 3.51 3.48 -24.66
C LYS A 263 4.73 3.89 -23.81
N GLU A 264 5.83 4.20 -24.47
CA GLU A 264 7.07 4.61 -23.80
C GLU A 264 6.91 5.95 -23.08
N ARG A 265 6.18 6.90 -23.67
CA ARG A 265 5.91 8.18 -22.99
C ARG A 265 5.01 8.00 -21.78
N VAL A 266 4.01 7.12 -21.86
CA VAL A 266 3.18 6.74 -20.70
C VAL A 266 4.06 6.14 -19.60
N ARG A 267 4.95 5.20 -19.94
CA ARG A 267 5.87 4.57 -18.98
C ARG A 267 6.76 5.59 -18.28
N GLN A 268 7.35 6.52 -19.01
CA GLN A 268 8.17 7.60 -18.47
C GLN A 268 7.38 8.50 -17.52
N LEU A 269 6.17 8.93 -17.93
CA LEU A 269 5.30 9.73 -17.07
C LEU A 269 4.91 8.98 -15.80
N LYS A 270 4.60 7.69 -15.91
CA LYS A 270 4.27 6.83 -14.77
C LYS A 270 5.41 6.76 -13.76
N LYS A 271 6.65 6.56 -14.24
CA LYS A 271 7.87 6.55 -13.40
C LYS A 271 8.08 7.92 -12.74
N LYS A 272 7.96 9.01 -13.51
CA LYS A 272 8.08 10.39 -13.01
C LYS A 272 7.09 10.67 -11.88
N LEU A 273 5.80 10.39 -12.12
CA LEU A 273 4.73 10.62 -11.13
C LEU A 273 4.93 9.81 -9.85
N LEU A 274 5.42 8.58 -9.95
CA LEU A 274 5.73 7.78 -8.77
C LEU A 274 6.90 8.39 -7.98
N ASN A 275 7.96 8.85 -8.64
CA ASN A 275 9.11 9.46 -7.99
C ASN A 275 8.77 10.81 -7.33
N GLU A 276 7.81 11.55 -7.89
CA GLU A 276 7.36 12.85 -7.37
C GLU A 276 6.25 12.73 -6.32
N ILE A 277 5.76 11.52 -6.02
CA ILE A 277 4.57 11.33 -5.16
C ILE A 277 4.73 11.97 -3.78
N ASP A 278 5.90 11.86 -3.15
CA ASP A 278 6.15 12.46 -1.83
C ASP A 278 6.21 13.99 -1.88
N PHE A 279 6.65 14.54 -3.01
CA PHE A 279 6.68 15.98 -3.24
C PHE A 279 5.27 16.53 -3.47
N GLU A 280 4.50 15.90 -4.34
CA GLU A 280 3.14 16.32 -4.70
C GLU A 280 2.19 16.29 -3.49
N PHE A 281 2.34 15.31 -2.61
CA PHE A 281 1.55 15.20 -1.38
C PHE A 281 2.22 15.83 -0.15
N SER A 282 3.35 16.53 -0.31
CA SER A 282 4.09 17.12 0.81
C SER A 282 3.31 18.19 1.58
N PHE A 283 2.31 18.82 0.94
CA PHE A 283 1.42 19.78 1.60
C PHE A 283 0.69 19.18 2.82
N LEU A 284 0.53 17.86 2.89
CA LEU A 284 -0.09 17.20 4.04
C LEU A 284 0.71 17.41 5.33
N LYS A 285 2.04 17.61 5.22
CA LYS A 285 2.91 17.90 6.37
C LYS A 285 2.63 19.26 7.01
N GLY A 286 1.92 20.14 6.30
CA GLY A 286 1.48 21.44 6.81
C GLY A 286 0.18 21.39 7.61
N ILE A 287 -0.49 20.24 7.67
CA ILE A 287 -1.72 20.05 8.44
C ILE A 287 -1.35 19.78 9.91
N GLU A 288 -2.10 20.37 10.84
CA GLU A 288 -1.93 20.11 12.26
C GLU A 288 -2.31 18.66 12.58
N PHE A 289 -1.42 17.96 13.30
CA PHE A 289 -1.60 16.54 13.60
C PHE A 289 -2.89 16.27 14.39
N ASP A 290 -3.16 17.09 15.42
CA ASP A 290 -4.33 16.95 16.29
C ASP A 290 -5.67 17.22 15.56
N ALA A 291 -5.61 17.82 14.36
CA ALA A 291 -6.79 18.06 13.54
C ALA A 291 -7.12 16.90 12.58
N LEU A 292 -6.23 15.90 12.47
CA LEU A 292 -6.41 14.78 11.55
C LEU A 292 -7.45 13.79 12.08
N ASN A 293 -8.29 13.28 11.18
CA ASN A 293 -9.04 12.07 11.48
C ASN A 293 -8.10 10.86 11.36
N LEU A 294 -7.68 10.32 12.50
CA LEU A 294 -6.81 9.14 12.53
C LEU A 294 -7.60 7.83 12.61
N TYR A 295 -8.94 7.85 12.58
CA TYR A 295 -9.77 6.62 12.56
C TYR A 295 -9.43 5.63 13.67
N LYS A 296 -9.06 6.15 14.85
CA LYS A 296 -8.62 5.35 16.02
C LYS A 296 -7.39 4.49 15.75
N LEU A 297 -6.56 4.86 14.77
CA LEU A 297 -5.24 4.28 14.57
C LEU A 297 -4.39 4.49 15.82
N ASP A 298 -3.80 3.40 16.29
CA ASP A 298 -2.72 3.46 17.26
C ASP A 298 -1.44 3.88 16.52
N VAL A 299 -1.14 5.18 16.58
CA VAL A 299 0.00 5.79 15.89
C VAL A 299 1.33 5.61 16.63
N ASP A 300 1.30 5.03 17.82
CA ASP A 300 2.49 4.75 18.64
C ASP A 300 2.96 3.30 18.49
N SER A 301 2.13 2.43 17.91
CA SER A 301 2.48 1.05 17.61
C SER A 301 3.70 0.93 16.70
N GLU A 302 4.51 -0.11 16.89
CA GLU A 302 5.66 -0.40 16.04
C GLU A 302 5.29 -0.65 14.57
N ILE A 303 4.04 -1.02 14.29
CA ILE A 303 3.49 -1.18 12.94
C ILE A 303 2.04 -0.68 12.88
N ILE A 304 1.77 0.22 11.94
CA ILE A 304 0.41 0.71 11.69
C ILE A 304 -0.33 -0.30 10.81
N LYS A 305 -1.27 -1.02 11.42
CA LYS A 305 -2.08 -2.04 10.74
C LYS A 305 -3.20 -1.38 9.96
N ILE A 306 -3.20 -1.56 8.65
CA ILE A 306 -4.23 -1.05 7.75
C ILE A 306 -5.04 -2.24 7.26
N ASP A 307 -6.05 -2.60 8.05
CA ASP A 307 -6.94 -3.72 7.79
C ASP A 307 -8.14 -3.33 6.92
N GLU A 308 -8.95 -4.31 6.51
CA GLU A 308 -10.13 -4.07 5.69
C GLU A 308 -11.17 -3.18 6.38
N ASN A 309 -11.26 -3.22 7.72
CA ASN A 309 -12.24 -2.44 8.46
C ASN A 309 -11.90 -0.96 8.41
N LEU A 310 -10.63 -0.61 8.64
CA LEU A 310 -10.13 0.75 8.50
C LEU A 310 -10.31 1.27 7.07
N ILE A 311 -9.97 0.46 6.06
CA ILE A 311 -10.15 0.84 4.65
C ILE A 311 -11.63 1.14 4.37
N LYS A 312 -12.54 0.26 4.79
CA LYS A 312 -13.99 0.48 4.63
C LYS A 312 -14.47 1.72 5.38
N GLU A 313 -13.97 1.96 6.59
CA GLU A 313 -14.31 3.15 7.39
C GLU A 313 -13.88 4.45 6.69
N ILE A 314 -12.65 4.50 6.15
CA ILE A 314 -12.15 5.63 5.36
C ILE A 314 -13.03 5.85 4.13
N GLN A 315 -13.27 4.80 3.34
CA GLN A 315 -14.05 4.86 2.11
C GLN A 315 -15.48 5.36 2.36
N GLN A 316 -16.13 4.89 3.42
CA GLN A 316 -17.47 5.30 3.80
C GLN A 316 -17.52 6.72 4.33
N LYS A 317 -16.68 7.06 5.33
CA LYS A 317 -16.72 8.38 5.97
C LYS A 317 -16.31 9.50 5.02
N GLU A 318 -15.33 9.26 4.16
CA GLU A 318 -14.81 10.28 3.24
C GLU A 318 -15.35 10.16 1.81
N SER A 319 -16.18 9.16 1.52
CA SER A 319 -16.77 8.95 0.18
C SER A 319 -15.69 8.92 -0.92
N VAL A 320 -14.71 8.03 -0.73
CA VAL A 320 -13.57 7.79 -1.63
C VAL A 320 -13.43 6.29 -1.92
N GLN A 321 -12.64 5.94 -2.94
CA GLN A 321 -12.42 4.54 -3.38
C GLN A 321 -10.94 4.16 -3.35
N PHE A 322 -10.15 4.73 -2.44
CA PHE A 322 -8.73 4.39 -2.33
C PHE A 322 -8.53 3.01 -1.69
N ASN A 323 -7.53 2.27 -2.16
CA ASN A 323 -7.17 0.97 -1.62
C ASN A 323 -6.09 1.08 -0.54
N ASN A 324 -5.73 -0.08 0.06
CA ASN A 324 -4.69 -0.18 1.09
C ASN A 324 -3.39 0.53 0.70
N ILE A 325 -2.85 0.24 -0.49
CA ILE A 325 -1.55 0.76 -0.94
C ILE A 325 -1.52 2.29 -0.91
N PHE A 326 -2.56 2.94 -1.44
CA PHE A 326 -2.60 4.40 -1.45
C PHE A 326 -2.83 4.98 -0.06
N ILE A 327 -3.72 4.36 0.73
CA ILE A 327 -3.95 4.76 2.13
C ILE A 327 -2.66 4.70 2.95
N THR A 328 -1.92 3.58 2.88
CA THR A 328 -0.62 3.43 3.53
C THR A 328 0.37 4.49 3.07
N LYS A 329 0.43 4.78 1.77
CA LYS A 329 1.33 5.81 1.24
C LYS A 329 1.00 7.19 1.81
N ILE A 330 -0.26 7.59 1.84
CA ILE A 330 -0.66 8.89 2.41
C ILE A 330 -0.38 8.96 3.91
N LEU A 331 -0.70 7.90 4.66
CA LEU A 331 -0.39 7.83 6.09
C LEU A 331 1.12 7.90 6.35
N SER A 332 1.97 7.33 5.47
CA SER A 332 3.43 7.46 5.60
C SER A 332 3.95 8.89 5.48
N ILE A 333 3.23 9.75 4.75
CA ILE A 333 3.57 11.17 4.61
C ILE A 333 3.16 11.94 5.87
N LEU A 334 1.98 11.63 6.43
CA LEU A 334 1.48 12.22 7.67
C LEU A 334 2.30 11.80 8.89
N LEU A 335 2.65 10.51 8.99
CA LEU A 335 3.40 9.90 10.09
C LEU A 335 4.89 9.85 9.83
N ASN A 336 5.40 10.64 8.89
CA ASN A 336 6.79 10.59 8.44
C ASN A 336 7.83 10.90 9.54
N LYS A 337 7.41 11.43 10.70
CA LYS A 337 8.29 11.68 11.84
C LYS A 337 8.62 10.37 12.56
N SER A 338 7.62 9.54 12.84
CA SER A 338 7.73 8.31 13.63
C SER A 338 7.87 7.05 12.78
N HIS A 339 7.29 7.02 11.58
CA HIS A 339 7.20 5.83 10.75
C HIS A 339 7.85 5.99 9.37
N THR A 340 8.12 4.86 8.73
CA THR A 340 8.69 4.73 7.38
C THR A 340 8.03 3.57 6.63
N LEU A 341 8.14 3.57 5.31
CA LEU A 341 7.61 2.49 4.48
C LEU A 341 8.62 1.36 4.36
N VAL A 342 8.14 0.14 4.62
CA VAL A 342 8.81 -1.12 4.28
C VAL A 342 8.11 -1.73 3.06
N GLY A 343 8.92 -2.18 2.10
CA GLY A 343 8.48 -2.71 0.81
C GLY A 343 8.55 -1.70 -0.35
N HIS A 344 8.35 -2.20 -1.57
CA HIS A 344 8.53 -1.41 -2.79
C HIS A 344 7.20 -0.86 -3.32
N LEU A 345 6.95 0.45 -3.15
CA LEU A 345 5.74 1.09 -3.68
C LEU A 345 5.60 0.88 -5.19
N GLU A 346 6.70 0.87 -5.96
CA GLU A 346 6.68 0.65 -7.41
C GLU A 346 6.07 -0.72 -7.77
N SER A 347 6.43 -1.79 -7.06
CA SER A 347 5.91 -3.14 -7.35
C SER A 347 4.43 -3.29 -7.02
N CYS A 348 3.95 -2.53 -6.04
CA CYS A 348 2.57 -2.55 -5.57
C CYS A 348 1.66 -1.66 -6.42
N ALA A 349 2.15 -0.45 -6.75
CA ALA A 349 1.42 0.55 -7.50
C ALA A 349 1.30 0.21 -8.99
N PHE A 350 2.24 -0.58 -9.55
CA PHE A 350 2.25 -0.90 -10.97
C PHE A 350 1.76 -2.32 -11.24
N ASN A 351 0.84 -2.45 -12.21
CA ASN A 351 0.38 -3.75 -12.72
C ASN A 351 1.36 -4.35 -13.75
N SER A 352 2.65 -4.32 -13.44
CA SER A 352 3.71 -4.85 -14.29
C SER A 352 4.47 -5.96 -13.58
N SER A 353 5.22 -6.73 -14.35
CA SER A 353 6.23 -7.67 -13.86
C SER A 353 7.23 -6.98 -12.94
N LYS A 354 7.89 -7.80 -12.09
CA LYS A 354 8.92 -7.41 -11.13
C LYS A 354 9.87 -6.36 -11.75
N PRO A 355 10.06 -5.18 -11.12
CA PRO A 355 10.97 -4.17 -11.66
C PRO A 355 12.40 -4.71 -11.80
N PRO A 356 13.18 -4.26 -12.79
CA PRO A 356 14.58 -4.68 -12.96
C PRO A 356 15.40 -4.41 -11.70
N GLY A 357 16.22 -5.37 -11.27
CA GLY A 357 17.09 -5.24 -10.09
C GLY A 357 16.42 -5.50 -8.75
N ILE A 358 15.10 -5.72 -8.69
CA ILE A 358 14.41 -6.08 -7.45
C ILE A 358 14.47 -7.60 -7.23
N ALA A 359 14.75 -8.02 -6.00
CA ALA A 359 14.87 -9.44 -5.62
C ALA A 359 13.53 -10.07 -5.21
N TYR A 360 12.55 -9.29 -4.74
CA TYR A 360 11.21 -9.75 -4.41
C TYR A 360 10.11 -8.77 -4.86
N ARG A 361 8.97 -9.27 -5.38
CA ARG A 361 7.83 -8.41 -5.74
C ARG A 361 6.86 -8.34 -4.55
N TRP A 362 6.99 -7.29 -3.75
CA TRP A 362 6.07 -6.99 -2.66
C TRP A 362 4.62 -6.89 -3.16
N LYS A 363 3.71 -7.52 -2.41
CA LYS A 363 2.27 -7.47 -2.64
C LYS A 363 1.64 -6.22 -2.02
N SER A 364 2.22 -5.72 -0.92
CA SER A 364 1.81 -4.50 -0.24
C SER A 364 3.01 -3.68 0.24
N ILE A 365 2.71 -2.54 0.84
CA ILE A 365 3.66 -1.73 1.60
C ILE A 365 3.18 -1.62 3.05
N TYR A 366 4.14 -1.49 3.96
CA TYR A 366 3.90 -1.53 5.40
C TYR A 366 4.45 -0.28 6.05
N LEU A 367 3.73 0.27 7.02
CA LEU A 367 4.14 1.46 7.75
C LEU A 367 4.71 1.04 9.11
N VAL A 368 6.03 1.00 9.20
CA VAL A 368 6.79 0.50 10.36
C VAL A 368 7.45 1.67 11.07
N SER A 369 7.50 1.61 12.39
CA SER A 369 8.22 2.60 13.18
C SER A 369 9.69 2.66 12.73
N LYS A 370 10.23 3.88 12.63
CA LYS A 370 11.64 4.06 12.26
C LYS A 370 12.59 3.41 13.24
N GLU A 371 12.19 3.28 14.51
CA GLU A 371 12.97 2.57 15.52
C GLU A 371 13.20 1.12 15.10
N ILE A 372 12.15 0.40 14.71
CA ILE A 372 12.25 -1.01 14.32
C ILE A 372 12.92 -1.19 12.96
N ASP A 373 12.56 -0.37 11.96
CA ASP A 373 13.19 -0.42 10.62
C ASP A 373 14.72 -0.16 10.69
N ASN A 374 15.16 0.71 11.60
CA ASN A 374 16.57 0.94 11.83
C ASN A 374 17.30 -0.23 12.50
N ARG A 375 16.60 -1.23 13.05
CA ARG A 375 17.18 -2.38 13.78
C ARG A 375 17.11 -3.69 12.99
N PHE A 376 16.26 -3.78 11.98
CA PHE A 376 16.00 -5.03 11.26
C PHE A 376 15.96 -4.84 9.74
N ASP A 377 16.48 -5.82 8.99
CA ASP A 377 16.41 -5.83 7.52
C ASP A 377 15.22 -6.67 7.03
N PHE A 378 14.07 -6.01 6.88
CA PHE A 378 12.83 -6.64 6.40
C PHE A 378 12.92 -7.12 4.94
N GLU A 379 13.69 -6.41 4.10
CA GLU A 379 13.87 -6.80 2.69
C GLU A 379 14.65 -8.11 2.61
N ALA A 380 15.74 -8.24 3.37
CA ALA A 380 16.52 -9.47 3.42
C ALA A 380 15.71 -10.68 3.94
N LEU A 381 14.89 -10.47 4.98
CA LEU A 381 13.98 -11.50 5.51
C LEU A 381 13.02 -12.01 4.42
N VAL A 382 12.35 -11.09 3.74
CA VAL A 382 11.34 -11.41 2.72
C VAL A 382 11.99 -12.11 1.52
N ILE A 383 13.19 -11.68 1.10
CA ILE A 383 13.96 -12.36 0.05
C ILE A 383 14.34 -13.79 0.45
N ASP A 384 14.81 -14.03 1.68
CA ASP A 384 15.17 -15.38 2.13
C ASP A 384 13.94 -16.28 2.20
N LEU A 385 12.80 -15.76 2.69
CA LEU A 385 11.54 -16.50 2.71
C LEU A 385 11.04 -16.86 1.32
N ASP A 386 11.06 -15.91 0.37
CA ASP A 386 10.69 -16.19 -1.03
C ASP A 386 11.58 -17.29 -1.64
N LYS A 387 12.89 -17.25 -1.36
CA LYS A 387 13.84 -18.28 -1.79
C LYS A 387 13.53 -19.64 -1.16
N ARG A 388 13.22 -19.70 0.14
CA ARG A 388 12.87 -20.94 0.84
C ARG A 388 11.58 -21.56 0.29
N LEU A 389 10.57 -20.74 0.03
CA LEU A 389 9.29 -21.19 -0.51
C LEU A 389 9.38 -21.62 -1.98
N SER A 390 10.26 -20.96 -2.75
CA SER A 390 10.55 -21.31 -4.15
C SER A 390 11.41 -22.57 -4.28
N ASN A 391 12.26 -22.84 -3.28
CA ASN A 391 13.09 -24.04 -3.26
C ASN A 391 12.27 -25.32 -3.05
N ARG A 392 12.80 -26.44 -3.53
CA ARG A 392 12.14 -27.73 -3.45
C ARG A 392 12.08 -28.26 -2.01
N ILE A 393 10.90 -28.24 -1.38
CA ILE A 393 10.63 -28.77 -0.04
C ILE A 393 10.11 -30.21 -0.16
N LYS A 394 10.91 -31.18 0.30
CA LYS A 394 10.61 -32.61 0.19
C LYS A 394 9.69 -33.12 1.30
N GLU A 395 9.80 -32.53 2.48
CA GLU A 395 9.09 -32.89 3.72
C GLU A 395 8.80 -31.61 4.50
N ASP A 396 7.73 -31.60 5.28
CA ASP A 396 7.38 -30.48 6.14
C ASP A 396 8.51 -30.25 7.17
N TYR A 397 8.83 -28.98 7.43
CA TYR A 397 9.80 -28.62 8.46
C TYR A 397 9.40 -27.31 9.14
N SER A 398 9.85 -27.13 10.38
CA SER A 398 9.62 -25.92 11.15
C SER A 398 10.84 -25.59 12.00
N PHE A 399 10.95 -24.33 12.41
CA PHE A 399 12.02 -23.84 13.30
C PHE A 399 11.57 -22.58 14.02
N HIS A 400 12.24 -22.25 15.13
CA HIS A 400 11.88 -21.11 15.98
C HIS A 400 12.04 -19.78 15.24
N PHE A 401 10.99 -18.98 15.22
CA PHE A 401 10.89 -17.78 14.39
C PHE A 401 11.83 -16.67 14.88
N GLU A 402 11.85 -16.36 16.18
CA GLU A 402 12.72 -15.29 16.68
C GLU A 402 14.21 -15.60 16.47
N THR A 403 14.60 -16.87 16.62
CA THR A 403 15.99 -17.30 16.35
C THR A 403 16.35 -17.12 14.89
N TYR A 404 15.41 -17.35 13.98
CA TYR A 404 15.59 -17.09 12.56
C TYR A 404 15.75 -15.59 12.26
N LEU A 405 14.97 -14.74 12.93
CA LEU A 405 15.04 -13.28 12.77
C LEU A 405 16.41 -12.71 13.16
N VAL A 406 17.12 -13.29 14.12
CA VAL A 406 18.47 -12.83 14.52
C VAL A 406 19.41 -12.67 13.31
N SER A 407 19.28 -13.52 12.29
CA SER A 407 20.13 -13.45 11.08
C SER A 407 19.94 -12.19 10.22
N PHE A 408 18.88 -11.42 10.46
CA PHE A 408 18.56 -10.16 9.76
C PHE A 408 18.57 -8.95 10.70
N MET A 409 18.95 -9.13 11.96
CA MET A 409 19.15 -8.04 12.89
C MET A 409 20.43 -7.28 12.55
N LYS A 410 20.40 -5.96 12.73
CA LYS A 410 21.60 -5.13 12.70
C LYS A 410 22.40 -5.36 13.99
N GLU A 411 23.69 -5.00 14.04
CA GLU A 411 24.56 -5.34 15.18
C GLU A 411 24.09 -4.69 16.51
N GLY A 412 24.05 -5.46 17.60
CA GLY A 412 23.86 -4.97 18.98
C GLY A 412 22.42 -4.66 19.41
N VAL A 413 21.40 -5.18 18.71
CA VAL A 413 19.97 -4.90 18.97
C VAL A 413 19.15 -6.16 19.28
N GLU A 414 19.79 -7.18 19.85
CA GLU A 414 19.16 -8.48 20.15
C GLU A 414 18.00 -8.37 21.16
N LYS A 415 17.98 -7.30 21.97
CA LYS A 415 16.96 -7.06 22.99
C LYS A 415 15.58 -6.71 22.41
N ASP A 416 15.51 -6.34 21.14
CA ASP A 416 14.26 -5.96 20.46
C ASP A 416 13.61 -7.11 19.68
N ALA A 417 14.17 -8.33 19.80
CA ALA A 417 13.73 -9.49 19.06
C ALA A 417 12.22 -9.72 19.09
N SER A 418 11.59 -9.55 20.25
CA SER A 418 10.15 -9.74 20.41
C SER A 418 9.32 -8.67 19.68
N LYS A 419 9.75 -7.39 19.71
CA LYS A 419 9.08 -6.32 18.97
C LYS A 419 9.24 -6.50 17.47
N VAL A 420 10.46 -6.82 17.04
CA VAL A 420 10.76 -7.16 15.64
C VAL A 420 9.92 -8.34 15.18
N ALA A 421 9.78 -9.38 16.01
CA ALA A 421 9.00 -10.58 15.69
C ALA A 421 7.52 -10.25 15.46
N GLN A 422 6.92 -9.37 16.25
CA GLN A 422 5.52 -8.95 16.05
C GLN A 422 5.33 -8.21 14.71
N VAL A 423 6.26 -7.33 14.36
CA VAL A 423 6.23 -6.62 13.07
C VAL A 423 6.46 -7.58 11.90
N ALA A 424 7.47 -8.45 12.03
CA ALA A 424 7.83 -9.43 11.02
C ALA A 424 6.68 -10.43 10.78
N ASP A 425 6.04 -10.96 11.83
CA ASP A 425 4.89 -11.86 11.74
C ASP A 425 3.76 -11.25 10.89
N TYR A 426 3.41 -9.99 11.17
CA TYR A 426 2.39 -9.29 10.39
C TYR A 426 2.77 -9.14 8.92
N ILE A 427 4.02 -8.80 8.62
CA ILE A 427 4.51 -8.65 7.24
C ILE A 427 4.48 -10.01 6.53
N ILE A 428 5.04 -11.07 7.11
CA ILE A 428 5.13 -12.38 6.46
C ILE A 428 3.76 -13.04 6.30
N SER A 429 2.84 -12.81 7.24
CA SER A 429 1.46 -13.26 7.16
C SER A 429 0.77 -12.67 5.93
N ASN A 430 0.96 -11.37 5.70
CA ASN A 430 0.36 -10.66 4.58
C ASN A 430 1.06 -10.95 3.23
N GLU A 431 2.38 -11.06 3.22
CA GLU A 431 3.16 -11.31 1.99
C GLU A 431 3.12 -12.78 1.56
N PHE A 432 3.12 -13.74 2.50
CA PHE A 432 3.27 -15.16 2.19
C PHE A 432 2.11 -16.06 2.66
N GLY A 433 1.20 -15.56 3.52
CA GLY A 433 0.17 -16.39 4.14
C GLY A 433 0.73 -17.40 5.15
N ILE A 434 1.91 -17.13 5.70
CA ILE A 434 2.56 -17.96 6.72
C ILE A 434 2.12 -17.48 8.09
N THR A 435 1.78 -18.41 8.99
CA THR A 435 1.48 -18.11 10.39
C THR A 435 2.53 -18.73 11.30
N ILE A 436 2.78 -18.07 12.43
CA ILE A 436 3.60 -18.59 13.53
C ILE A 436 2.73 -19.42 14.48
N ASP A 437 3.19 -20.61 14.86
CA ASP A 437 2.44 -21.48 15.77
C ASP A 437 2.54 -21.03 17.24
N LEU A 438 1.74 -21.67 18.11
CA LEU A 438 1.71 -21.37 19.56
C LEU A 438 3.06 -21.63 20.27
N HIS A 439 3.97 -22.34 19.62
CA HIS A 439 5.32 -22.62 20.12
C HIS A 439 6.37 -21.69 19.52
N GLY A 440 5.96 -20.64 18.81
CA GLY A 440 6.85 -19.66 18.19
C GLY A 440 7.58 -20.17 16.96
N ASN A 441 7.14 -21.27 16.34
CA ASN A 441 7.78 -21.80 15.13
C ASN A 441 7.10 -21.31 13.85
N ILE A 442 7.94 -21.01 12.87
CA ILE A 442 7.54 -20.83 11.48
C ILE A 442 7.52 -22.20 10.78
N SER A 443 6.46 -22.51 10.06
CA SER A 443 6.27 -23.82 9.42
C SER A 443 6.26 -23.73 7.89
N PHE A 444 7.01 -24.62 7.24
CA PHE A 444 7.10 -24.73 5.78
C PHE A 444 6.55 -26.06 5.31
N LYS A 445 5.51 -25.99 4.46
CA LYS A 445 4.87 -27.18 3.90
C LYS A 445 5.60 -27.72 2.70
N ARG A 446 5.57 -29.04 2.54
CA ARG A 446 6.03 -29.73 1.35
C ARG A 446 5.37 -29.14 0.10
N ASN A 447 6.19 -28.61 -0.81
CA ASN A 447 5.75 -28.08 -2.11
C ASN A 447 6.07 -29.04 -3.29
N THR A 448 6.55 -30.25 -3.00
CA THR A 448 6.81 -31.28 -4.00
C THR A 448 5.69 -32.28 -4.11
N ILE A 449 5.33 -32.66 -5.34
CA ILE A 449 4.43 -33.79 -5.58
C ILE A 449 5.01 -35.05 -4.93
N LYS A 450 4.20 -35.73 -4.12
CA LYS A 450 4.54 -37.05 -3.58
C LYS A 450 4.68 -38.03 -4.74
N GLN A 451 5.84 -38.66 -4.84
CA GLN A 451 6.13 -39.56 -5.96
C GLN A 451 5.24 -40.80 -5.86
N ALA A 452 4.78 -41.31 -7.01
CA ALA A 452 3.83 -42.43 -7.11
C ALA A 452 4.22 -43.63 -6.24
N PHE A 453 5.51 -43.97 -6.19
CA PHE A 453 5.98 -45.11 -5.41
C PHE A 453 5.78 -44.93 -3.89
N LYS A 454 5.79 -43.70 -3.36
CA LYS A 454 5.56 -43.48 -1.91
C LYS A 454 4.14 -43.90 -1.53
N TYR A 455 3.16 -43.60 -2.39
CA TYR A 455 1.77 -44.06 -2.19
C TYR A 455 1.66 -45.58 -2.22
N SER A 456 2.33 -46.23 -3.19
CA SER A 456 2.38 -47.69 -3.26
C SER A 456 3.05 -48.34 -2.06
N TYR A 457 4.10 -47.70 -1.53
CA TYR A 457 4.85 -48.19 -0.37
C TYR A 457 3.96 -48.18 0.88
N GLU A 458 3.27 -47.08 1.14
CA GLU A 458 2.36 -46.94 2.27
C GLU A 458 1.12 -47.84 2.15
N ALA A 459 0.58 -47.99 0.94
CA ALA A 459 -0.51 -48.93 0.68
C ALA A 459 -0.11 -50.37 0.97
N LEU A 460 1.07 -50.81 0.52
CA LEU A 460 1.60 -52.14 0.86
C LEU A 460 1.89 -52.27 2.36
N LYS A 461 2.41 -51.23 3.02
CA LYS A 461 2.61 -51.24 4.47
C LYS A 461 1.27 -51.41 5.21
N ALA A 462 0.20 -50.78 4.73
CA ALA A 462 -1.14 -50.90 5.29
C ALA A 462 -1.80 -52.26 5.01
N LEU A 463 -1.59 -52.84 3.82
CA LEU A 463 -2.06 -54.20 3.48
C LEU A 463 -1.29 -55.27 4.26
N ASN A 464 -0.02 -55.00 4.58
CA ASN A 464 0.85 -55.85 5.39
C ASN A 464 1.16 -57.23 4.78
N GLU A 465 0.89 -57.44 3.50
CA GLU A 465 1.17 -58.66 2.74
C GLU A 465 1.50 -58.35 1.27
N PRO A 466 2.15 -59.27 0.52
CA PRO A 466 2.30 -59.11 -0.92
C PRO A 466 0.94 -59.10 -1.61
N SER A 467 0.70 -58.08 -2.43
CA SER A 467 -0.61 -57.88 -3.05
C SER A 467 -0.48 -57.63 -4.55
N LYS A 468 -1.54 -57.97 -5.30
CA LYS A 468 -1.65 -57.63 -6.71
C LYS A 468 -1.80 -56.11 -6.88
N VAL A 469 -1.34 -55.62 -8.03
CA VAL A 469 -1.32 -54.17 -8.34
C VAL A 469 -2.71 -53.51 -8.29
N ASP A 470 -3.78 -54.22 -8.63
CA ASP A 470 -5.17 -53.77 -8.53
C ASP A 470 -5.61 -53.58 -7.07
N VAL A 471 -5.25 -54.51 -6.17
CA VAL A 471 -5.48 -54.40 -4.72
C VAL A 471 -4.70 -53.23 -4.12
N ILE A 472 -3.43 -53.07 -4.51
CA ILE A 472 -2.60 -51.94 -4.08
C ILE A 472 -3.23 -50.62 -4.57
N TYR A 473 -3.68 -50.58 -5.83
CA TYR A 473 -4.35 -49.41 -6.39
C TYR A 473 -5.63 -49.06 -5.63
N ALA A 474 -6.47 -50.04 -5.32
CA ALA A 474 -7.66 -49.84 -4.49
C ALA A 474 -7.31 -49.28 -3.11
N LYS A 475 -6.26 -49.83 -2.46
CA LYS A 475 -5.81 -49.33 -1.15
C LYS A 475 -5.26 -47.91 -1.21
N ILE A 476 -4.58 -47.53 -2.30
CA ILE A 476 -4.15 -46.15 -2.53
C ILE A 476 -5.37 -45.22 -2.64
N LYS A 477 -6.43 -45.63 -3.35
CA LYS A 477 -7.65 -44.84 -3.48
C LYS A 477 -8.41 -44.71 -2.17
N GLU A 478 -8.37 -45.72 -1.33
CA GLU A 478 -8.92 -45.67 0.04
C GLU A 478 -8.14 -44.70 0.94
N LEU A 479 -6.80 -44.79 0.96
CA LEU A 479 -5.95 -43.94 1.81
C LEU A 479 -5.83 -42.50 1.29
N TYR A 480 -5.93 -42.32 -0.03
CA TYR A 480 -5.70 -41.05 -0.72
C TYR A 480 -6.74 -40.83 -1.83
N PRO A 481 -8.01 -40.51 -1.47
CA PRO A 481 -9.10 -40.35 -2.45
C PRO A 481 -8.80 -39.32 -3.54
N ASP A 482 -8.12 -38.23 -3.18
CA ASP A 482 -7.80 -37.12 -4.09
C ASP A 482 -6.60 -37.39 -5.01
N TYR A 483 -5.88 -38.50 -4.81
CA TYR A 483 -4.72 -38.82 -5.64
C TYR A 483 -5.17 -39.42 -6.98
N THR A 484 -5.06 -38.64 -8.06
CA THR A 484 -5.41 -39.04 -9.42
C THR A 484 -4.24 -39.78 -10.10
N VAL A 485 -4.37 -41.09 -10.21
CA VAL A 485 -3.38 -41.98 -10.85
C VAL A 485 -4.12 -43.16 -11.48
N ASN A 486 -3.48 -43.87 -12.39
CA ASN A 486 -3.98 -45.14 -12.94
C ASN A 486 -3.09 -46.31 -12.51
N GLU A 487 -3.62 -47.52 -12.65
CA GLU A 487 -2.94 -48.75 -12.24
C GLU A 487 -1.59 -48.96 -12.95
N ASN A 488 -1.48 -48.59 -14.24
CA ASN A 488 -0.24 -48.74 -15.02
C ASN A 488 0.88 -47.84 -14.47
N SER A 489 0.57 -46.60 -14.08
CA SER A 489 1.50 -45.67 -13.46
C SER A 489 1.95 -46.17 -12.08
N ILE A 490 1.05 -46.77 -11.29
CA ILE A 490 1.39 -47.42 -10.02
C ILE A 490 2.35 -48.59 -10.26
N ARG A 491 2.03 -49.48 -11.21
CA ARG A 491 2.90 -50.60 -11.60
C ARG A 491 4.31 -50.16 -11.96
N ALA A 492 4.43 -49.12 -12.80
CA ALA A 492 5.70 -48.60 -13.25
C ALA A 492 6.54 -47.96 -12.13
N SER A 493 5.89 -47.48 -11.06
CA SER A 493 6.54 -46.81 -9.94
C SER A 493 7.16 -47.78 -8.91
N MET A 494 6.63 -49.01 -8.79
CA MET A 494 7.07 -50.03 -7.84
C MET A 494 8.33 -50.78 -8.32
N GLN A 495 9.44 -50.04 -8.40
CA GLN A 495 10.74 -50.54 -8.84
C GLN A 495 11.61 -50.97 -7.66
N LYS A 496 12.54 -51.91 -7.89
CA LYS A 496 13.48 -52.39 -6.87
C LYS A 496 14.27 -51.26 -6.18
N LYS A 497 14.69 -50.24 -6.95
CA LYS A 497 15.40 -49.06 -6.42
C LYS A 497 14.59 -48.23 -5.41
N ASN A 498 13.27 -48.37 -5.43
CA ASN A 498 12.34 -47.69 -4.53
C ASN A 498 11.93 -48.59 -3.34
N GLY A 499 12.60 -49.72 -3.12
CA GLY A 499 12.34 -50.62 -2.00
C GLY A 499 11.26 -51.67 -2.23
N PHE A 500 10.91 -51.97 -3.49
CA PHE A 500 9.90 -52.99 -3.84
C PHE A 500 10.53 -54.30 -4.31
N ILE A 501 9.79 -55.39 -4.17
CA ILE A 501 10.07 -56.69 -4.77
C ILE A 501 8.86 -57.15 -5.59
N SER A 502 9.09 -57.86 -6.69
CA SER A 502 8.04 -58.43 -7.55
C SER A 502 8.05 -59.95 -7.51
N PHE A 503 6.90 -60.58 -7.71
CA PHE A 503 6.74 -62.04 -7.66
C PHE A 503 6.54 -62.59 -9.07
N GLY A 504 7.64 -62.77 -9.80
CA GLY A 504 7.61 -63.22 -11.19
C GLY A 504 6.84 -62.27 -12.12
N ARG A 505 5.99 -62.81 -12.99
CA ARG A 505 5.17 -62.05 -13.97
C ARG A 505 3.70 -62.00 -13.57
N THR A 506 3.41 -61.95 -12.26
CA THR A 506 2.03 -62.03 -11.73
C THR A 506 1.42 -60.67 -11.37
N SER A 507 2.19 -59.58 -11.55
CA SER A 507 1.83 -58.23 -11.06
C SER A 507 1.56 -58.17 -9.55
N VAL A 508 2.12 -59.11 -8.78
CA VAL A 508 2.16 -59.08 -7.32
C VAL A 508 3.45 -58.42 -6.86
N TYR A 509 3.33 -57.51 -5.89
CA TYR A 509 4.43 -56.72 -5.34
C TYR A 509 4.45 -56.83 -3.82
N GLY A 510 5.64 -56.71 -3.24
CA GLY A 510 5.86 -56.61 -1.80
C GLY A 510 6.97 -55.62 -1.49
N LEU A 511 7.23 -55.40 -0.20
CA LEU A 511 8.31 -54.54 0.25
C LEU A 511 9.61 -55.34 0.42
N LYS A 512 10.73 -54.74 0.03
CA LYS A 512 12.07 -55.34 0.13
C LYS A 512 12.43 -55.70 1.58
N ILE A 513 12.00 -54.88 2.54
CA ILE A 513 12.19 -55.12 3.98
C ILE A 513 11.54 -56.44 4.45
N TRP A 514 10.47 -56.90 3.79
CA TRP A 514 9.80 -58.14 4.17
C TRP A 514 10.59 -59.40 3.84
N GLU A 515 11.63 -59.29 3.00
CA GLU A 515 12.52 -60.43 2.76
C GLU A 515 13.36 -60.80 4.00
N GLU A 516 13.57 -59.85 4.90
CA GLU A 516 14.24 -60.06 6.18
C GLU A 516 13.21 -60.36 7.28
N GLU A 517 12.06 -59.68 7.25
CA GLU A 517 11.07 -59.71 8.34
C GLU A 517 10.08 -60.87 8.28
N LYS A 518 9.71 -61.37 7.09
CA LYS A 518 8.50 -62.22 6.90
C LYS A 518 8.72 -63.53 6.15
N ASN A 519 9.97 -63.99 6.02
CA ASN A 519 10.32 -65.17 5.22
C ASN A 519 9.73 -65.11 3.79
N ILE A 520 9.68 -63.91 3.21
CA ILE A 520 9.22 -63.66 1.85
C ILE A 520 10.45 -63.58 0.92
N ARG A 521 10.33 -64.04 -0.33
CA ARG A 521 11.37 -63.83 -1.35
C ARG A 521 10.76 -63.36 -2.65
N GLY A 522 11.24 -62.21 -3.13
CA GLY A 522 10.93 -61.66 -4.43
C GLY A 522 11.70 -62.34 -5.56
N GLY A 523 11.46 -61.91 -6.79
CA GLY A 523 12.12 -62.44 -7.99
C GLY A 523 11.38 -63.61 -8.64
N THR A 524 12.00 -64.14 -9.70
CA THR A 524 11.51 -65.30 -10.45
C THR A 524 12.00 -66.62 -9.84
N ILE A 525 11.41 -67.74 -10.25
CA ILE A 525 11.92 -69.09 -9.91
C ILE A 525 13.42 -69.18 -10.20
N ARG A 526 13.87 -68.66 -11.35
CA ARG A 526 15.30 -68.61 -11.73
C ARG A 526 16.16 -67.88 -10.70
N ASN A 527 15.70 -66.72 -10.20
CA ASN A 527 16.45 -65.96 -9.20
C ASN A 527 16.56 -66.70 -7.86
N ILE A 528 15.48 -67.36 -7.45
CA ILE A 528 15.44 -68.13 -6.19
C ILE A 528 16.32 -69.39 -6.32
N THR A 529 16.28 -70.08 -7.46
CA THR A 529 17.17 -71.22 -7.74
C THR A 529 18.63 -70.78 -7.77
N GLU A 530 18.93 -69.65 -8.38
CA GLU A 530 20.29 -69.09 -8.39
C GLU A 530 20.78 -68.77 -6.98
N GLU A 531 19.98 -68.07 -6.16
CA GLU A 531 20.29 -67.82 -4.73
C GLU A 531 20.60 -69.11 -3.99
N TYR A 532 19.79 -70.16 -4.20
CA TYR A 532 20.02 -71.48 -3.61
C TYR A 532 21.35 -72.09 -4.05
N LEU A 533 21.60 -72.16 -5.37
CA LEU A 533 22.79 -72.80 -5.92
C LEU A 533 24.08 -72.00 -5.67
N VAL A 534 23.99 -70.68 -5.46
CA VAL A 534 25.14 -69.88 -5.02
C VAL A 534 25.67 -70.39 -3.68
N SER A 535 24.80 -70.84 -2.78
CA SER A 535 25.18 -71.39 -1.47
C SER A 535 25.67 -72.85 -1.49
N LYS A 536 25.74 -73.49 -2.66
CA LYS A 536 26.10 -74.91 -2.81
C LYS A 536 27.37 -75.08 -3.63
N ASP A 537 28.25 -75.97 -3.17
CA ASP A 537 29.52 -76.24 -3.87
C ASP A 537 29.35 -77.26 -5.02
N GLU A 538 28.34 -78.13 -4.93
CA GLU A 538 28.03 -79.15 -5.92
C GLU A 538 26.67 -78.90 -6.61
N PRO A 539 26.46 -79.40 -7.85
CA PRO A 539 25.17 -79.36 -8.52
C PRO A 539 24.10 -80.04 -7.65
N GLN A 540 22.88 -79.49 -7.65
CA GLN A 540 21.78 -80.01 -6.83
C GLN A 540 20.76 -80.74 -7.70
N HIS A 541 20.22 -81.85 -7.19
CA HIS A 541 19.11 -82.54 -7.83
C HIS A 541 17.90 -81.61 -7.92
N ILE A 542 17.12 -81.72 -9.00
CA ILE A 542 15.94 -80.88 -9.21
C ILE A 542 14.95 -80.93 -8.04
N ASP A 543 14.81 -82.07 -7.36
CA ASP A 543 13.92 -82.20 -6.20
C ASP A 543 14.38 -81.34 -5.02
N ASN A 544 15.68 -81.28 -4.75
CA ASN A 544 16.23 -80.42 -3.70
C ASN A 544 16.00 -78.94 -4.02
N ILE A 545 16.17 -78.58 -5.30
CA ILE A 545 15.86 -77.23 -5.80
C ILE A 545 14.36 -76.97 -5.64
N ALA A 546 13.49 -77.92 -5.97
CA ALA A 546 12.05 -77.80 -5.83
C ALA A 546 11.64 -77.61 -4.36
N THR A 547 12.22 -78.37 -3.44
CA THR A 547 12.00 -78.19 -1.99
C THR A 547 12.36 -76.79 -1.53
N TYR A 548 13.50 -76.24 -1.99
CA TYR A 548 13.89 -74.88 -1.62
C TYR A 548 13.00 -73.81 -2.25
N VAL A 549 12.75 -73.90 -3.56
CA VAL A 549 11.89 -72.96 -4.28
C VAL A 549 10.46 -72.97 -3.71
N ASN A 550 9.96 -74.13 -3.30
CA ASN A 550 8.62 -74.27 -2.74
C ASN A 550 8.43 -73.67 -1.34
N LYS A 551 9.51 -73.21 -0.69
CA LYS A 551 9.39 -72.33 0.51
C LYS A 551 8.77 -70.98 0.16
N TYR A 552 8.89 -70.55 -1.10
CA TYR A 552 8.53 -69.20 -1.54
C TYR A 552 7.55 -69.17 -2.73
N ARG A 553 7.43 -70.28 -3.47
CA ARG A 553 6.56 -70.42 -4.65
C ARG A 553 5.77 -71.72 -4.56
N ASN A 554 4.72 -71.87 -5.35
CA ASN A 554 4.04 -73.15 -5.51
C ASN A 554 4.27 -73.66 -6.93
N THR A 555 5.13 -74.67 -7.10
CA THR A 555 5.48 -75.24 -8.40
C THR A 555 6.01 -76.67 -8.27
N THR A 556 6.28 -77.32 -9.39
CA THR A 556 6.78 -78.70 -9.45
C THR A 556 8.22 -78.75 -9.94
N ALA A 557 8.95 -79.82 -9.60
CA ALA A 557 10.31 -80.07 -10.07
C ALA A 557 10.42 -79.99 -11.61
N GLU A 558 9.48 -80.61 -12.33
CA GLU A 558 9.40 -80.58 -13.79
C GLU A 558 9.26 -79.16 -14.36
N ASN A 559 8.36 -78.36 -13.76
CA ASN A 559 8.13 -76.98 -14.17
C ASN A 559 9.34 -76.10 -13.91
N ILE A 560 10.02 -76.28 -12.77
CA ILE A 560 11.29 -75.60 -12.49
C ILE A 560 12.31 -76.00 -13.54
N TYR A 561 12.54 -77.29 -13.76
CA TYR A 561 13.54 -77.80 -14.70
C TYR A 561 13.34 -77.23 -16.11
N SER A 562 12.12 -77.30 -16.63
CA SER A 562 11.73 -76.73 -17.91
C SER A 562 11.94 -75.21 -17.95
N ASN A 563 11.53 -74.49 -16.89
CA ASN A 563 11.70 -73.03 -16.81
C ASN A 563 13.17 -72.59 -16.82
N LEU A 564 14.05 -73.35 -16.17
CA LEU A 564 15.49 -73.09 -16.14
C LEU A 564 16.14 -73.35 -17.51
N ARG A 565 15.71 -74.41 -18.21
CA ARG A 565 16.20 -74.74 -19.56
C ARG A 565 15.84 -73.68 -20.60
N MET A 566 14.64 -73.12 -20.52
CA MET A 566 14.17 -72.05 -21.40
C MET A 566 14.82 -70.68 -21.13
N GLU A 567 15.91 -70.62 -20.36
CA GLU A 567 16.57 -69.36 -20.05
C GLU A 567 17.64 -68.98 -21.08
N ALA A 568 17.40 -67.88 -21.80
CA ALA A 568 18.34 -67.34 -22.79
C ALA A 568 19.71 -66.92 -22.23
N SER A 569 19.81 -66.59 -20.94
CA SER A 569 21.05 -66.11 -20.32
C SER A 569 22.06 -67.21 -20.00
N SER A 570 21.70 -68.49 -20.21
CA SER A 570 22.59 -69.66 -20.02
C SER A 570 23.33 -69.71 -18.68
N ARG A 571 22.70 -69.23 -17.59
CA ARG A 571 23.30 -69.15 -16.24
C ARG A 571 23.42 -70.50 -15.54
N PHE A 572 22.63 -71.47 -15.96
CA PHE A 572 22.57 -72.81 -15.37
C PHE A 572 23.30 -73.82 -16.26
N SER A 573 24.02 -74.74 -15.61
CA SER A 573 24.61 -75.94 -16.22
C SER A 573 23.77 -77.15 -15.81
N PHE A 574 23.46 -78.01 -16.78
CA PHE A 574 22.62 -79.20 -16.58
C PHE A 574 23.47 -80.46 -16.65
N PHE A 575 23.24 -81.40 -15.75
CA PHE A 575 23.99 -82.65 -15.64
C PHE A 575 23.04 -83.85 -15.71
N SER A 576 23.57 -85.01 -16.10
CA SER A 576 22.84 -86.27 -16.13
C SER A 576 22.15 -86.56 -14.79
N GLY A 577 20.93 -87.11 -14.83
CA GLY A 577 20.15 -87.39 -13.62
C GLY A 577 19.49 -86.15 -13.01
N MET A 578 19.14 -85.14 -13.82
CA MET A 578 18.42 -83.93 -13.40
C MET A 578 19.14 -83.08 -12.32
N TYR A 579 20.46 -83.13 -12.30
CA TYR A 579 21.28 -82.24 -11.47
C TYR A 579 21.52 -80.91 -12.17
N ILE A 580 21.44 -79.80 -11.43
CA ILE A 580 21.61 -78.44 -11.95
C ILE A 580 22.64 -77.70 -11.10
N GLY A 581 23.59 -77.05 -11.78
CA GLY A 581 24.56 -76.14 -11.20
C GLY A 581 24.50 -74.75 -11.85
N LEU A 582 25.28 -73.82 -11.32
CA LEU A 582 25.58 -72.53 -11.96
C LEU A 582 26.79 -72.65 -12.88
N LYS A 583 26.68 -72.11 -14.09
CA LYS A 583 27.74 -72.11 -15.11
C LYS A 583 29.00 -71.33 -14.68
N ALA A 584 28.85 -70.37 -13.76
CA ALA A 584 29.95 -69.60 -13.20
C ALA A 584 30.86 -70.41 -12.25
N LYS A 585 30.43 -71.63 -11.85
CA LYS A 585 31.19 -72.52 -10.96
C LYS A 585 31.74 -73.71 -11.75
N LYS A 586 32.84 -74.28 -11.27
CA LYS A 586 33.42 -75.51 -11.81
C LYS A 586 33.01 -76.69 -10.94
N TYR A 587 32.65 -77.79 -11.59
CA TYR A 587 32.22 -79.02 -10.92
C TYR A 587 33.08 -80.20 -11.35
N ASP A 588 33.11 -81.25 -10.54
CA ASP A 588 33.86 -82.47 -10.81
C ASP A 588 33.18 -83.31 -11.92
N ASN A 589 33.77 -83.28 -13.11
CA ASN A 589 33.29 -83.99 -14.29
C ASN A 589 33.37 -85.52 -14.18
N THR A 590 34.08 -86.06 -13.18
CA THR A 590 34.08 -87.50 -12.91
C THR A 590 32.82 -87.95 -12.18
N LYS A 591 32.17 -87.03 -11.45
CA LYS A 591 30.93 -87.28 -10.69
C LYS A 591 29.68 -86.80 -11.41
N PHE A 592 29.77 -85.68 -12.13
CA PHE A 592 28.63 -85.06 -12.80
C PHE A 592 28.92 -84.89 -14.30
N LYS A 593 28.18 -85.62 -15.14
CA LYS A 593 28.32 -85.53 -16.60
C LYS A 593 27.44 -84.42 -17.15
N GLU A 594 28.05 -83.34 -17.63
CA GLU A 594 27.32 -82.19 -18.19
C GLU A 594 26.57 -82.57 -19.49
N ILE A 595 25.34 -82.12 -19.62
CA ILE A 595 24.50 -82.28 -20.81
C ILE A 595 24.79 -81.10 -21.73
N ILE A 596 25.57 -81.34 -22.79
CA ILE A 596 25.82 -80.34 -23.83
C ILE A 596 24.62 -80.34 -24.80
N GLU A 597 23.76 -79.33 -24.70
CA GLU A 597 22.64 -79.17 -25.63
C GLU A 597 23.09 -78.34 -26.86
N LYS A 598 22.90 -78.91 -28.06
CA LYS A 598 22.96 -78.14 -29.31
C LYS A 598 21.67 -77.31 -29.38
N ASN A 599 21.81 -75.99 -29.38
CA ASN A 599 20.67 -75.06 -29.51
C ASN A 599 19.87 -75.37 -30.78
N ALA A 600 18.54 -75.44 -30.65
CA ALA A 600 17.57 -75.33 -31.75
C ALA A 600 16.99 -73.92 -31.76
#